data_AF-A0A956GKU5-F1
#
_entry.id   AF-A0A956GKU5-F1
#
_cell.length_a   1.000
_cell.length_b   1.000
_cell.length_c   1.000
_cell.angle_alpha   90.00
_cell.angle_beta   90.00
_cell.angle_gamma   90.00
#
_symmetry.space_group_name_H-M   'P 1'
#
loop_
_entity.id
_entity.type
_entity.pdbx_description
1 polymer ?
#
loop_
_entity_poly.entity_id
_entity_poly.type
_entity_poly.pdbx_seq_one_letter_code
_entity_poly.pdbx_strand_id
1 'polypeptide(L)'
;MSVDPVLEALVEHDRRLAQRGVTMWLGAEPTFTRAASLAPCWTWQAEDDAGDKRAAALAVVRELAARLPVTAVGPIEGRRYPEEDRPRFAFGLRFG
;
A
#
# COMPACT_ATOMS: atom_id res chain seq x y z
N MET A 1 40.59 4.87 -5.09
CA MET A 1 39.56 4.50 -4.10
C MET A 1 38.86 3.25 -4.62
N SER A 2 38.84 2.17 -3.85
CA SER A 2 38.07 0.96 -4.23
C SER A 2 36.59 1.33 -4.22
N VAL A 3 35.89 1.07 -5.33
CA VAL A 3 34.44 1.20 -5.36
C VAL A 3 33.85 0.08 -4.49
N ASP A 4 32.74 0.35 -3.81
CA ASP A 4 32.05 -0.62 -2.97
C ASP A 4 31.45 -1.73 -3.87
N PRO A 5 31.85 -3.01 -3.72
CA PRO A 5 31.33 -4.10 -4.55
C PRO A 5 29.81 -4.28 -4.42
N VAL A 6 29.21 -3.87 -3.29
CA VAL A 6 27.75 -3.86 -3.13
C VAL A 6 27.12 -2.82 -4.04
N LEU A 7 27.72 -1.64 -4.13
CA LEU A 7 27.21 -0.57 -4.99
C LEU A 7 27.27 -0.95 -6.47
N GLU A 8 28.35 -1.61 -6.91
CA GLU A 8 28.45 -2.12 -8.29
C GLU A 8 27.38 -3.17 -8.61
N ALA A 9 27.12 -4.08 -7.67
CA ALA A 9 26.06 -5.07 -7.82
C ALA A 9 24.67 -4.44 -7.91
N LEU A 10 24.39 -3.40 -7.13
CA LEU A 10 23.13 -2.66 -7.17
C LEU A 10 22.94 -1.93 -8.51
N VAL A 11 23.98 -1.27 -9.03
CA VAL A 11 23.91 -0.59 -10.33
C VAL A 11 23.63 -1.58 -11.48
N GLU A 12 24.30 -2.73 -11.50
CA GLU A 12 24.05 -3.76 -12.51
C GLU A 12 22.66 -4.38 -12.37
N HIS A 13 22.17 -4.55 -11.14
CA HIS A 13 20.81 -4.99 -10.87
C HIS A 13 19.77 -4.01 -11.45
N ASP A 14 19.90 -2.72 -11.16
CA ASP A 14 18.98 -1.68 -11.64
C ASP A 14 18.97 -1.60 -13.17
N ARG A 15 20.15 -1.72 -13.81
CA ARG A 15 20.26 -1.79 -15.27
C ARG A 15 19.46 -2.97 -15.85
N ARG A 16 19.53 -4.14 -15.21
CA ARG A 16 18.81 -5.35 -15.66
C ARG A 16 17.30 -5.25 -15.51
N LEU A 17 16.82 -4.55 -14.48
CA LEU A 17 15.40 -4.27 -14.29
C LEU A 17 14.89 -3.32 -15.37
N ALA A 18 15.62 -2.23 -15.62
CA ALA A 18 15.28 -1.23 -16.64
C ALA A 18 15.16 -1.86 -18.03
N GLN A 19 16.11 -2.74 -18.41
CA GLN A 19 16.07 -3.47 -19.68
C GLN A 19 14.86 -4.39 -19.85
N ARG A 20 14.25 -4.83 -18.74
CA ARG A 20 13.05 -5.68 -18.75
C ARG A 20 11.75 -4.88 -18.61
N GLY A 21 11.83 -3.55 -18.51
CA GLY A 21 10.68 -2.71 -18.20
C GLY A 21 10.05 -3.03 -16.84
N VAL A 22 10.82 -3.65 -15.92
CA VAL A 22 10.34 -4.01 -14.59
C VAL A 22 10.59 -2.84 -13.66
N THR A 23 9.52 -2.34 -13.04
CA THR A 23 9.62 -1.37 -11.94
C THR A 23 9.49 -2.12 -10.63
N MET A 24 10.52 -2.04 -9.78
CA MET A 24 10.47 -2.56 -8.42
C MET A 24 10.07 -1.44 -7.47
N TRP A 25 9.16 -1.75 -6.57
CA TRP A 25 8.77 -0.86 -5.51
C TRP A 25 8.92 -1.59 -4.17
N LEU A 26 9.68 -0.98 -3.26
CA LEU A 26 9.89 -1.49 -1.91
C LEU A 26 8.91 -0.77 -0.98
N GLY A 27 8.01 -1.53 -0.38
CA GLY A 27 7.12 -1.08 0.67
C GLY A 27 7.48 -1.70 2.00
N ALA A 28 7.35 -0.93 3.08
CA ALA A 28 7.24 -1.49 4.42
C ALA A 28 5.76 -1.75 4.73
N GLU A 29 5.49 -2.53 5.77
CA GLU A 29 4.15 -2.57 6.36
C GLU A 29 3.69 -1.15 6.73
N PRO A 30 2.43 -0.78 6.42
CA PRO A 30 1.35 -1.65 5.96
C PRO A 30 1.27 -1.82 4.44
N THR A 31 0.89 -3.02 3.99
CA THR A 31 0.74 -3.53 2.59
C THR A 31 -0.09 -2.67 1.60
N PHE A 32 -0.63 -1.51 2.02
CA PHE A 32 -1.36 -0.55 1.20
C PHE A 32 -0.53 0.74 1.07
N THR A 33 0.22 0.85 -0.02
CA THR A 33 1.22 1.89 -0.20
C THR A 33 1.10 2.54 -1.59
N ARG A 34 1.66 3.74 -1.74
CA ARG A 34 1.67 4.51 -2.98
C ARG A 34 3.11 4.81 -3.37
N ALA A 35 3.60 4.15 -4.42
CA ALA A 35 4.99 4.24 -4.88
C ALA A 35 5.48 5.68 -5.17
N ALA A 36 4.56 6.58 -5.54
CA ALA A 36 4.85 7.97 -5.84
C ALA A 36 4.76 8.91 -4.62
N SER A 37 4.55 8.40 -3.40
CA SER A 37 4.37 9.22 -2.20
C SER A 37 5.26 8.75 -1.05
N LEU A 38 5.92 9.72 -0.41
CA LEU A 38 6.68 9.53 0.83
C LEU A 38 5.92 10.05 2.05
N ALA A 39 4.63 10.40 1.93
CA ALA A 39 3.88 10.85 3.09
C ALA A 39 3.80 9.73 4.14
N PRO A 40 3.76 10.04 5.45
CA PRO A 40 3.80 9.05 6.51
C PRO A 40 2.80 7.90 6.34
N CYS A 41 1.55 8.18 5.97
CA CYS A 41 0.52 7.15 5.78
C CYS A 41 0.82 6.13 4.67
N TRP A 42 1.69 6.48 3.72
CA TRP A 42 2.08 5.61 2.61
C TRP A 42 3.38 4.84 2.87
N THR A 43 4.07 5.14 3.98
CA THR A 43 5.40 4.60 4.29
C THR A 43 5.47 3.86 5.63
N TRP A 44 4.94 4.43 6.72
CA TRP A 44 5.04 3.84 8.06
C TRP A 44 3.84 4.08 8.97
N GLN A 45 3.07 5.15 8.75
CA GLN A 45 1.89 5.48 9.55
C GLN A 45 0.68 4.68 9.05
N ALA A 46 -0.13 4.16 9.98
CA ALA A 46 -1.30 3.37 9.61
C ALA A 46 -2.36 4.19 8.87
N GLU A 47 -2.64 5.41 9.37
CA GLU A 47 -3.63 6.35 8.85
C GLU A 47 -3.07 7.77 8.82
N ASP A 48 -3.50 8.58 7.86
CA ASP A 48 -3.30 10.03 7.89
C ASP A 48 -4.56 10.76 8.40
N ASP A 49 -4.37 11.92 9.02
CA ASP A 49 -5.46 12.78 9.49
C ASP A 49 -6.29 13.36 8.33
N ALA A 50 -5.73 13.41 7.12
CA ALA A 50 -6.39 13.96 5.92
C ALA A 50 -7.33 12.97 5.21
N GLY A 51 -7.31 11.68 5.58
CA GLY A 51 -8.08 10.60 4.97
C GLY A 51 -7.64 10.16 3.56
N ASP A 52 -6.47 10.54 3.04
CA ASP A 52 -5.99 10.18 1.69
C ASP A 52 -5.95 8.66 1.51
N LYS A 53 -5.31 7.96 2.47
CA LYS A 53 -5.21 6.49 2.42
C LYS A 53 -6.58 5.81 2.48
N ARG A 54 -7.48 6.35 3.30
CA ARG A 54 -8.85 5.82 3.45
C ARG A 54 -9.68 6.03 2.18
N ALA A 55 -9.55 7.19 1.53
CA ALA A 55 -10.23 7.48 0.28
C ALA A 55 -9.74 6.57 -0.86
N ALA A 56 -8.43 6.36 -0.95
CA ALA A 56 -7.83 5.43 -1.90
C ALA A 56 -8.30 3.99 -1.68
N ALA A 57 -8.36 3.53 -0.42
CA ALA A 57 -8.87 2.20 -0.09
C ALA A 57 -10.35 2.05 -0.49
N LEU A 58 -11.18 3.06 -0.25
CA LEU A 58 -12.58 3.05 -0.67
C LEU A 58 -12.72 2.99 -2.20
N ALA A 59 -11.85 3.66 -2.96
CA ALA A 59 -11.85 3.60 -4.41
C ALA A 59 -11.55 2.18 -4.93
N VAL A 60 -10.57 1.50 -4.36
CA VAL A 60 -10.25 0.09 -4.68
C VAL A 60 -11.44 -0.82 -4.41
N VAL A 61 -12.08 -0.65 -3.25
CA VAL A 61 -13.23 -1.46 -2.83
C VAL A 61 -14.43 -1.24 -3.78
N ARG A 62 -14.68 0.01 -4.20
CA ARG A 62 -15.73 0.33 -5.17
C ARG A 62 -15.47 -0.30 -6.54
N GLU A 63 -14.22 -0.26 -7.00
CA GLU A 63 -13.83 -0.89 -8.27
C GLU A 63 -14.01 -2.41 -8.23
N LEU A 64 -13.66 -3.05 -7.11
CA LEU A 64 -13.89 -4.48 -6.90
C LEU A 64 -15.39 -4.81 -6.88
N ALA A 65 -16.19 -4.02 -6.16
CA ALA A 65 -17.63 -4.21 -6.08
C ALA A 65 -18.32 -4.09 -7.45
N ALA A 66 -17.82 -3.24 -8.34
CA ALA A 66 -18.35 -3.11 -9.70
C ALA A 66 -18.11 -4.33 -10.60
N ARG A 67 -17.15 -5.20 -10.23
CA ARG A 67 -16.72 -6.36 -11.02
C ARG A 67 -17.15 -7.71 -10.42
N LEU A 68 -17.75 -7.71 -9.24
CA LEU A 68 -18.08 -8.90 -8.47
C LEU A 68 -19.58 -8.89 -8.08
N PRO A 69 -20.20 -10.05 -7.80
CA PRO A 69 -21.59 -10.14 -7.35
C PRO A 69 -21.72 -9.71 -5.88
N VAL A 70 -21.37 -8.46 -5.59
CA VAL A 70 -21.41 -7.85 -4.26
C VAL A 70 -22.78 -7.20 -4.07
N THR A 71 -23.41 -7.46 -2.92
CA THR A 71 -24.69 -6.89 -2.52
C THR A 71 -24.57 -5.74 -1.53
N ALA A 72 -23.42 -5.59 -0.88
CA ALA A 72 -23.17 -4.46 0.01
C ALA A 72 -21.67 -4.12 0.11
N VAL A 73 -21.39 -2.82 0.26
CA VAL A 73 -20.07 -2.26 0.52
C VAL A 73 -20.19 -1.30 1.70
N GLY A 74 -19.29 -1.39 2.68
CA GLY A 74 -19.35 -0.47 3.81
C GLY A 74 -18.16 -0.56 4.76
N PRO A 75 -18.03 0.39 5.70
CA PRO A 75 -17.04 0.30 6.76
C PRO A 75 -17.34 -0.90 7.66
N ILE A 76 -16.28 -1.57 8.10
CA ILE A 76 -16.31 -2.61 9.13
C ILE A 76 -15.29 -2.25 10.21
N GLU A 77 -15.39 -2.90 11.37
CA GLU A 77 -14.36 -2.76 12.40
C GLU A 77 -13.06 -3.40 11.92
N GLY A 78 -12.00 -2.59 11.80
CA GLY A 78 -10.67 -3.08 11.45
C GLY A 78 -9.93 -3.60 12.67
N ARG A 79 -8.68 -4.02 12.45
CA ARG A 79 -7.82 -4.45 13.56
C ARG A 79 -7.49 -3.26 14.45
N ARG A 80 -7.60 -3.46 15.76
CA ARG A 80 -7.03 -2.58 16.79
C ARG A 80 -5.81 -3.27 17.40
N TYR A 81 -4.66 -2.62 17.36
CA TYR A 81 -3.45 -3.11 18.03
C TYR A 81 -3.42 -2.64 19.50
N PRO A 82 -2.75 -3.35 20.43
CA PRO A 82 -2.75 -3.01 21.86
C PRO A 82 -2.35 -1.56 22.17
N GLU A 83 -1.44 -1.00 21.38
CA GLU A 83 -0.89 0.35 21.50
C GLU A 83 -1.72 1.44 20.78
N GLU A 84 -2.81 1.07 20.10
CA GLU A 84 -3.64 2.01 19.33
C GLU A 84 -4.94 2.38 20.07
N ASP A 85 -5.25 3.67 20.12
CA ASP A 85 -6.47 4.20 20.77
C ASP A 85 -7.76 3.81 20.05
N ARG A 86 -7.68 3.63 18.73
CA ARG A 86 -8.82 3.31 17.85
C ARG A 86 -8.49 2.18 16.88
N PRO A 87 -9.48 1.37 16.47
CA PRO A 87 -9.29 0.42 15.38
C PRO A 87 -8.90 1.14 14.09
N ARG A 88 -8.06 0.50 13.27
CA ARG A 88 -7.75 0.97 11.92
C ARG A 88 -8.99 0.90 11.03
N PHE A 89 -9.09 1.76 10.02
CA PHE A 89 -10.17 1.71 9.05
C PHE A 89 -10.14 0.37 8.30
N ALA A 90 -11.33 -0.15 8.04
CA ALA A 90 -11.51 -1.31 7.18
C ALA A 90 -12.81 -1.16 6.38
N PHE A 91 -12.83 -1.76 5.19
CA PHE A 91 -14.00 -1.81 4.32
C PHE A 91 -14.30 -3.27 4.00
N GLY A 92 -15.57 -3.64 4.09
CA GLY A 92 -16.05 -4.97 3.73
C GLY A 92 -16.82 -4.97 2.42
N LEU A 93 -16.69 -6.06 1.68
CA LEU A 93 -17.54 -6.44 0.55
C LEU A 93 -18.37 -7.65 0.95
N ARG A 94 -19.69 -7.60 0.79
CA ARG A 94 -20.58 -8.74 1.04
C ARG A 94 -21.08 -9.31 -0.28
N PHE A 95 -20.81 -10.59 -0.51
CA PHE A 95 -21.35 -11.33 -1.66
C PHE A 95 -22.82 -11.69 -1.43
N GLY A 96 -23.58 -11.83 -2.52
CA GLY A 96 -24.97 -12.30 -2.50
C GLY A 96 -25.17 -13.55 -3.32
#